data_AF-R6EAU4-F1
#
_entry.id   AF-R6EAU4-F1
#
_cell.length_a   1.000
_cell.length_b   1.000
_cell.length_c   1.000
_cell.angle_alpha   90.00
_cell.angle_beta   90.00
_cell.angle_gamma   90.00
#
_symmetry.space_group_name_H-M   'P 1'
#
loop_
_entity.id
_entity.type
_entity.pdbx_description
1 polymer ?
#
loop_
_entity_poly.entity_id
_entity_poly.type
_entity_poly.pdbx_seq_one_letter_code
_entity_poly.pdbx_strand_id
1 'polypeptide(L)'
;MTTAYIIIAIGVVGVLTIVVSVYLHKKHIHYHEDDLKQAINEYFDKLGEDTVSERAIWQMIQKRYNCSRKDTLYLVGLARKRGFITQVDGKVKRG
;
A
#
# COMPACT_ATOMS: atom_id res chain seq x y z
N MET A 1 -31.10 -36.76 5.51
CA MET A 1 -30.34 -36.28 4.33
C MET A 1 -30.29 -34.75 4.24
N THR A 2 -31.32 -34.03 4.70
CA THR A 2 -31.39 -32.56 4.70
C THR A 2 -30.41 -31.86 5.65
N THR A 3 -30.21 -32.39 6.86
CA THR A 3 -29.34 -31.77 7.88
C THR A 3 -27.87 -31.73 7.48
N ALA A 4 -27.36 -32.78 6.84
CA ALA A 4 -25.98 -32.84 6.34
C ALA A 4 -25.73 -31.79 5.23
N TYR A 5 -26.71 -31.59 4.35
CA TYR A 5 -26.65 -30.58 3.29
C TYR A 5 -26.59 -29.16 3.85
N ILE A 6 -27.36 -28.89 4.91
CA ILE A 6 -27.36 -27.59 5.60
C ILE A 6 -25.99 -27.30 6.22
N ILE A 7 -25.37 -28.30 6.87
CA ILE A 7 -24.04 -28.16 7.46
C ILE A 7 -22.97 -27.86 6.41
N ILE A 8 -23.01 -28.56 5.28
CA ILE A 8 -22.06 -28.35 4.17
C ILE A 8 -22.26 -26.95 3.56
N ALA A 9 -23.51 -26.52 3.34
CA ALA A 9 -23.82 -25.20 2.80
C ALA A 9 -23.29 -24.07 3.70
N ILE A 10 -23.46 -24.18 5.02
CA ILE A 10 -22.94 -23.21 6.00
C ILE A 10 -21.40 -23.18 5.97
N GLY A 11 -20.76 -24.35 5.87
CA GLY A 11 -19.30 -24.45 5.74
C GLY A 11 -18.76 -23.74 4.49
N VAL A 12 -19.39 -23.97 3.33
CA VAL A 12 -18.99 -23.33 2.06
C VAL A 12 -19.16 -21.81 2.10
N VAL A 13 -20.28 -21.33 2.65
CA VAL A 13 -20.51 -19.89 2.83
C VAL A 13 -19.49 -19.27 3.78
N GLY A 14 -19.13 -19.98 4.87
CA GLY A 14 -18.10 -19.54 5.80
C GLY A 14 -16.72 -19.42 5.16
N VAL A 15 -16.32 -20.39 4.33
CA VAL A 15 -15.03 -20.31 3.61
C VAL A 15 -15.03 -19.17 2.60
N LEU A 16 -16.13 -18.96 1.87
CA LEU A 16 -16.26 -17.85 0.92
C LEU A 16 -16.21 -16.49 1.62
N THR A 17 -16.87 -16.32 2.77
CA THR A 17 -16.81 -15.06 3.53
C THR A 17 -15.41 -14.81 4.08
N ILE A 18 -14.67 -15.84 4.52
CA ILE A 18 -13.28 -15.70 4.95
C ILE A 18 -12.38 -15.32 3.76
N VAL A 19 -12.52 -15.97 2.61
CA VAL A 19 -11.73 -15.65 1.41
C VAL A 19 -12.03 -14.23 0.92
N VAL A 20 -13.30 -13.84 0.88
CA VAL A 20 -13.72 -12.48 0.53
C VAL A 20 -13.23 -11.48 1.56
N SER A 21 -13.29 -11.80 2.86
CA SER A 21 -12.77 -10.93 3.92
C SER A 21 -11.26 -10.80 3.84
N VAL A 22 -10.50 -11.87 3.59
CA VAL A 22 -9.03 -11.80 3.41
C VAL A 22 -8.67 -11.07 2.12
N TYR A 23 -9.43 -11.26 1.05
CA TYR A 23 -9.26 -10.55 -0.22
C TYR A 23 -9.58 -9.06 -0.07
N LEU A 24 -10.68 -8.73 0.61
CA LEU A 24 -11.07 -7.36 0.93
C LEU A 24 -10.17 -6.74 1.98
N HIS A 25 -9.64 -7.49 2.95
CA HIS A 25 -8.68 -7.00 3.94
C HIS A 25 -7.34 -6.73 3.25
N LYS A 26 -6.87 -7.61 2.36
CA LYS A 26 -5.72 -7.35 1.46
C LYS A 26 -5.97 -6.17 0.51
N LYS A 27 -7.21 -5.96 0.07
CA LYS A 27 -7.63 -4.80 -0.74
C LYS A 27 -7.87 -3.53 0.09
N HIS A 28 -8.10 -3.63 1.41
CA HIS A 28 -8.08 -2.54 2.38
C HIS A 28 -6.66 -2.24 2.89
N ILE A 29 -5.68 -3.11 2.59
CA ILE A 29 -4.28 -2.73 2.34
C ILE A 29 -4.14 -2.13 0.92
N HIS A 30 -5.22 -1.57 0.34
CA HIS A 30 -5.06 -0.33 -0.39
C HIS A 30 -4.40 0.63 0.59
N TYR A 31 -3.08 0.73 0.47
CA TYR A 31 -2.28 1.83 0.98
C TYR A 31 -3.12 3.09 0.86
N HIS A 32 -3.65 3.55 1.99
CA HIS A 32 -4.47 4.75 2.00
C HIS A 32 -3.62 5.81 1.33
N GLU A 33 -4.10 6.36 0.22
CA GLU A 33 -3.33 7.34 -0.55
C GLU A 33 -2.98 8.54 0.36
N ASP A 34 -3.85 8.82 1.32
CA ASP A 34 -3.63 9.79 2.41
C ASP A 34 -2.52 9.38 3.38
N ASP A 35 -2.44 8.10 3.76
CA ASP A 35 -1.37 7.58 4.63
C ASP A 35 -0.02 7.59 3.88
N LEU A 36 -0.02 7.28 2.59
CA LEU A 36 1.18 7.37 1.74
C LEU A 36 1.65 8.83 1.62
N LYS A 37 0.72 9.76 1.39
CA LYS A 37 1.01 11.20 1.34
C LYS A 37 1.54 11.71 2.68
N GLN A 38 0.90 11.31 3.78
CA GLN A 38 1.33 11.68 5.13
C GLN A 38 2.72 11.12 5.43
N ALA A 39 2.96 9.84 5.14
CA ALA A 39 4.26 9.21 5.36
C ALA A 39 5.37 9.90 4.56
N ILE A 40 5.11 10.24 3.29
CA ILE A 40 6.05 10.99 2.45
C ILE A 40 6.31 12.37 3.07
N ASN A 41 5.27 13.12 3.45
CA ASN A 41 5.41 14.43 4.08
C ASN A 41 6.22 14.36 5.38
N GLU A 42 5.93 13.40 6.27
CA GLU A 42 6.67 13.16 7.51
C GLU A 42 8.14 12.85 7.24
N TYR A 43 8.44 12.13 6.14
CA TYR A 43 9.81 11.80 5.77
C TYR A 43 10.58 13.05 5.31
N PHE A 44 9.98 13.85 4.43
CA PHE A 44 10.55 15.12 3.99
C PHE A 44 10.73 16.11 5.17
N ASP A 45 9.74 16.20 6.06
CA ASP A 45 9.78 17.06 7.25
C ASP A 45 10.91 16.65 8.21
N LYS A 46 11.11 15.35 8.43
CA LYS A 46 12.22 14.83 9.24
C LYS A 46 13.61 15.08 8.64
N LEU A 47 13.71 15.04 7.32
CA LEU A 47 14.97 15.30 6.63
C LEU A 47 15.30 16.80 6.58
N GLY A 48 14.28 17.68 6.60
CA GLY A 48 14.46 19.11 6.41
C GLY A 48 14.97 19.49 5.01
N GLU A 49 15.05 18.52 4.09
CA GLU A 49 15.49 18.68 2.72
C GLU A 49 14.29 18.59 1.79
N ASP A 50 14.14 19.53 0.85
CA ASP A 50 13.08 19.51 -0.16
C ASP A 50 13.24 18.38 -1.20
N THR A 51 14.45 17.83 -1.33
CA THR A 51 14.80 16.83 -2.34
C THR A 51 15.55 15.66 -1.74
N VAL A 52 15.12 14.45 -2.06
CA VAL A 52 15.75 13.20 -1.63
C VAL A 52 16.08 12.31 -2.82
N SER A 53 16.98 11.35 -2.67
CA SER A 53 17.24 10.38 -3.74
C SER A 53 16.03 9.46 -3.97
N GLU A 54 15.81 9.02 -5.21
CA GLU A 54 14.75 8.05 -5.51
C GLU A 54 14.92 6.76 -4.70
N ARG A 55 16.16 6.32 -4.51
CA ARG A 55 16.49 5.14 -3.70
C ARG A 55 16.09 5.30 -2.24
N ALA A 56 16.19 6.51 -1.70
CA ALA A 56 15.78 6.81 -0.32
C ALA A 56 14.26 6.70 -0.15
N ILE A 57 13.48 7.23 -1.10
CA ILE A 57 12.01 7.08 -1.13
C ILE A 57 11.61 5.60 -1.19
N TRP A 58 12.27 4.83 -2.05
CA TRP A 58 12.05 3.38 -2.16
C TRP A 58 12.30 2.65 -0.84
N GLN A 59 13.44 2.92 -0.19
CA GLN A 59 13.78 2.31 1.09
C GLN A 59 12.81 2.73 2.18
N MET A 60 12.40 3.99 2.19
CA MET A 60 11.43 4.52 3.14
C MET A 60 10.06 3.83 3.01
N ILE A 61 9.51 3.74 1.79
CA ILE A 61 8.23 3.07 1.53
C ILE A 61 8.34 1.58 1.86
N GLN A 62 9.40 0.92 1.42
CA GLN A 62 9.61 -0.51 1.70
C GLN A 62 9.71 -0.78 3.21
N LYS A 63 10.38 0.09 3.98
CA LYS A 63 10.52 -0.04 5.43
C LYS A 63 9.24 0.32 6.18
N ARG A 64 8.52 1.36 5.75
CA ARG A 64 7.30 1.85 6.40
C ARG A 64 6.17 0.83 6.31
N TYR A 65 6.08 0.14 5.19
CA TYR A 65 4.96 -0.76 4.91
C TYR A 65 5.36 -2.25 4.82
N ASN A 66 6.64 -2.57 5.02
CA ASN A 66 7.18 -3.93 4.97
C ASN A 66 6.76 -4.71 3.70
N CYS A 67 6.81 -4.04 2.53
CA CYS A 67 6.27 -4.57 1.28
C CYS A 67 7.29 -5.34 0.44
N SER A 68 6.76 -6.11 -0.51
CA SER A 68 7.57 -6.64 -1.60
C SER A 68 8.03 -5.53 -2.55
N ARG A 69 9.14 -5.76 -3.26
CA ARG A 69 9.71 -4.82 -4.23
C ARG A 69 8.72 -4.35 -5.30
N LYS A 70 7.80 -5.24 -5.71
CA LYS A 70 6.73 -4.93 -6.69
C LYS A 70 5.73 -3.92 -6.14
N ASP A 71 5.35 -4.08 -4.87
CA ASP A 71 4.39 -3.20 -4.22
C ASP A 71 5.03 -1.83 -3.94
N THR A 72 6.31 -1.80 -3.53
CA THR A 72 7.07 -0.54 -3.40
C THR A 72 7.12 0.21 -4.72
N LEU A 73 7.43 -0.47 -5.83
CA LEU A 73 7.43 0.14 -7.17
C LEU A 73 6.06 0.70 -7.53
N TYR A 74 4.98 -0.04 -7.23
CA TYR A 74 3.62 0.41 -7.46
C TYR A 74 3.30 1.68 -6.67
N LEU A 75 3.69 1.75 -5.39
CA LEU A 75 3.44 2.90 -4.53
C LEU A 75 4.22 4.12 -4.94
N VAL A 76 5.48 3.96 -5.35
CA VAL A 76 6.29 5.05 -5.92
C VAL A 76 5.63 5.57 -7.20
N GLY A 77 5.15 4.68 -8.06
CA GLY A 77 4.41 5.05 -9.28
C GLY A 77 3.10 5.78 -8.97
N LEU A 78 2.36 5.31 -7.97
CA LEU A 78 1.12 5.93 -7.50
C LEU A 78 1.37 7.33 -6.94
N ALA A 79 2.38 7.48 -6.08
CA ALA A 79 2.78 8.76 -5.50
C ALA A 79 3.19 9.77 -6.59
N ARG A 80 3.87 9.32 -7.65
CA ARG A 80 4.19 10.16 -8.81
C ARG A 80 2.95 10.55 -9.60
N LYS A 81 2.06 9.58 -9.90
CA LYS A 81 0.82 9.82 -10.65
C LYS A 81 -0.11 10.80 -9.94
N ARG A 82 -0.11 10.81 -8.60
CA ARG A 82 -0.91 11.71 -7.77
C ARG A 82 -0.24 13.05 -7.47
N GLY A 83 1.02 13.25 -7.88
CA GLY A 83 1.76 14.47 -7.60
C GLY A 83 2.20 14.61 -6.13
N PHE A 84 2.30 13.52 -5.38
CA PHE A 84 2.90 13.57 -4.02
C PHE A 84 4.41 13.71 -4.11
N ILE A 85 5.00 13.17 -5.17
CA ILE A 85 6.42 13.26 -5.48
C ILE A 85 6.63 13.64 -6.94
N THR A 86 7.61 14.50 -7.18
CA THR A 86 8.02 14.95 -8.52
C THR A 86 9.49 14.59 -8.73
N GLN A 87 9.84 14.06 -9.90
CA GLN A 87 11.23 13.78 -10.25
C GLN A 87 11.86 15.04 -10.86
N VAL A 88 12.93 15.55 -10.23
CA VAL A 88 13.68 16.72 -10.67
C VAL A 88 15.17 16.35 -10.65
N ASP A 89 15.86 16.42 -11.79
CA ASP A 89 17.30 16.17 -11.92
C ASP A 89 17.78 14.85 -11.27
N GLY A 90 17.04 13.76 -11.48
CA GLY A 90 17.37 12.45 -10.91
C GLY A 90 17.12 12.32 -9.40
N LYS A 91 16.60 13.37 -8.76
CA LYS A 91 16.14 13.39 -7.37
C LYS A 91 14.61 13.43 -7.32
N VAL A 92 14.07 13.13 -6.14
CA VAL A 92 12.64 13.17 -5.85
C VAL A 92 12.38 14.37 -4.94
N LYS A 93 11.56 15.30 -5.41
CA LYS A 93 11.03 16.42 -4.64
C LYS A 93 9.62 16.11 -4.17
N ARG A 94 9.20 16.69 -3.05
CA ARG A 94 7.78 16.78 -2.69
C ARG A 94 7.01 17.56 -3.76
N GLY A 95 5.86 17.03 -4.20
CA GLY A 95 4.98 17.69 -5.17
C GLY A 95 3.98 18.66 -4.53
#